data_AF-A0A535IA73-F1
#
_entry.id   AF-A0A535IA73-F1
#
_cell.length_a   1.000
_cell.length_b   1.000
_cell.length_c   1.000
_cell.angle_alpha   90.00
_cell.angle_beta   90.00
_cell.angle_gamma   90.00
#
_symmetry.space_group_name_H-M   'P 1'
#
loop_
_entity.id
_entity.type
_entity.pdbx_description
1 polymer ?
#
loop_
_entity_poly.entity_id
_entity_poly.type
_entity_poly.pdbx_seq_one_letter_code
_entity_poly.pdbx_strand_id
1 'polypeptide(L)'
;MRIGVAADHAGQRLKDMLVAHLRSRGHDVRTYGPLPEPEDDYPLIARVLGEAVQRGEVERAVFCCGSGIGPAVALNKMSGIRAAVVDNEWSARDAVRHVDVNVLTLGERVIGEELAKSLVDAYLGAQPEGGRHDRRRKQISELERATSSSGAGAPVQRAQRA
;
A
#
# COMPACT_ATOMS: atom_id res chain seq x y z
N MET A 1 -14.57 -8.57 0.36
CA MET A 1 -13.86 -7.31 0.03
C MET A 1 -13.08 -7.50 -1.25
N ARG A 2 -12.98 -6.45 -2.07
CA ARG A 2 -12.08 -6.38 -3.23
C ARG A 2 -10.69 -5.93 -2.77
N ILE A 3 -9.69 -6.77 -2.96
CA ILE A 3 -8.33 -6.54 -2.44
C ILE A 3 -7.35 -6.51 -3.61
N GLY A 4 -6.53 -5.46 -3.66
CA GLY A 4 -5.40 -5.38 -4.57
C GLY A 4 -4.15 -5.96 -3.93
N VAL A 5 -3.39 -6.78 -4.65
CA VAL A 5 -2.11 -7.31 -4.17
C VAL A 5 -1.04 -7.07 -5.24
N ALA A 6 0.10 -6.51 -4.86
CA ALA A 6 1.23 -6.33 -5.77
C ALA A 6 2.54 -6.74 -5.10
N ALA A 7 3.58 -6.98 -5.90
CA ALA A 7 4.94 -7.14 -5.41
C ALA A 7 5.96 -6.74 -6.46
N ASP A 8 7.15 -6.35 -6.00
CA ASP A 8 8.37 -6.34 -6.80
C ASP A 8 9.03 -7.72 -6.81
N HIS A 9 10.17 -7.87 -7.46
CA HIS A 9 10.93 -9.13 -7.56
C HIS A 9 11.26 -9.73 -6.20
N ALA A 10 11.39 -8.90 -5.16
CA ALA A 10 11.79 -9.31 -3.81
C ALA A 10 10.63 -9.75 -2.92
N GLY A 11 9.38 -9.63 -3.38
CA GLY A 11 8.17 -9.97 -2.61
C GLY A 11 7.23 -11.00 -3.24
N GLN A 12 7.66 -11.67 -4.32
CA GLN A 12 6.77 -12.55 -5.12
C GLN A 12 6.26 -13.76 -4.33
N ARG A 13 7.11 -14.41 -3.53
CA ARG A 13 6.71 -15.61 -2.77
C ARG A 13 5.67 -15.25 -1.71
N LEU A 14 5.89 -14.13 -1.03
CA LEU A 14 4.96 -13.62 -0.03
C LEU A 14 3.63 -13.22 -0.68
N LYS A 15 3.67 -12.56 -1.85
CA LYS A 15 2.49 -12.19 -2.62
C LYS A 15 1.64 -13.40 -3.00
N ASP A 16 2.24 -14.42 -3.60
CA ASP A 16 1.52 -15.61 -4.06
C ASP A 16 0.86 -16.36 -2.89
N MET A 17 1.59 -16.50 -1.78
CA MET A 17 1.06 -17.06 -0.54
C MET A 17 -0.15 -16.25 -0.03
N LEU A 18 -0.04 -14.92 0.05
CA LEU A 18 -1.12 -14.07 0.53
C LEU A 18 -2.33 -14.07 -0.41
N VAL A 19 -2.12 -14.14 -1.72
CA VAL A 19 -3.21 -14.28 -2.69
C VAL A 19 -4.00 -15.57 -2.45
N ALA A 20 -3.30 -16.69 -2.23
CA ALA A 20 -3.94 -17.96 -1.91
C ALA A 20 -4.71 -17.88 -0.58
N HIS A 21 -4.10 -17.34 0.47
CA HIS A 21 -4.73 -17.12 1.78
C HIS A 21 -6.00 -16.28 1.65
N LEU A 22 -5.91 -15.09 1.06
CA LEU A 22 -7.02 -14.16 0.92
C LEU A 22 -8.20 -14.74 0.11
N ARG A 23 -7.89 -15.47 -0.98
CA ARG A 23 -8.93 -16.18 -1.75
C ARG A 23 -9.60 -17.27 -0.93
N SER A 24 -8.83 -18.03 -0.14
CA SER A 24 -9.38 -19.05 0.76
C SER A 24 -10.32 -18.48 1.83
N ARG A 25 -10.14 -17.20 2.17
CA ARG A 25 -10.98 -16.44 3.12
C ARG A 25 -12.19 -15.77 2.44
N GLY A 26 -12.40 -15.99 1.14
CA GLY A 26 -13.57 -15.49 0.39
C GLY A 26 -13.45 -14.04 -0.10
N HIS A 27 -12.25 -13.47 -0.16
CA HIS A 27 -12.03 -12.15 -0.74
C HIS A 27 -11.92 -12.22 -2.28
N ASP A 28 -12.34 -11.14 -2.96
CA ASP A 28 -12.10 -10.93 -4.39
C ASP A 28 -10.71 -10.31 -4.55
N VAL A 29 -9.73 -11.09 -5.01
CA VAL A 29 -8.32 -10.70 -5.02
C VAL A 29 -7.84 -10.45 -6.44
N ARG A 30 -7.40 -9.21 -6.69
CA ARG A 30 -6.79 -8.76 -7.95
C ARG A 30 -5.30 -8.52 -7.76
N THR A 31 -4.48 -9.08 -8.65
CA THR A 31 -3.04 -8.88 -8.65
C THR A 31 -2.65 -7.73 -9.58
N TYR A 32 -1.71 -6.89 -9.14
CA TYR A 32 -1.20 -5.76 -9.91
C TYR A 32 0.33 -5.86 -10.06
N GLY A 33 0.82 -5.32 -11.18
CA GLY A 33 2.23 -5.37 -11.56
C GLY A 33 2.46 -6.27 -12.78
N PRO A 34 3.58 -6.06 -13.48
CA PRO A 34 4.00 -6.93 -14.56
C PRO A 34 4.40 -8.32 -14.02
N LEU A 35 4.72 -9.24 -14.93
CA LEU A 35 5.49 -10.41 -14.55
C LEU A 35 6.82 -9.93 -13.92
N PRO A 36 7.29 -10.59 -12.85
CA PRO A 36 8.49 -10.14 -12.14
C PRO A 36 9.73 -10.25 -13.04
N GLU A 37 10.56 -9.22 -13.01
CA GLU A 37 11.89 -9.20 -13.60
C GLU A 37 12.92 -8.91 -12.50
N PRO A 38 14.14 -9.47 -12.54
CA PRO A 38 15.12 -9.31 -11.45
C PRO A 38 15.46 -7.86 -11.08
N GLU A 39 15.24 -6.92 -12.00
CA GLU A 39 15.56 -5.51 -11.87
C GLU A 39 14.29 -4.63 -11.90
N ASP A 40 13.13 -5.19 -11.55
CA ASP A 40 11.89 -4.42 -11.55
C ASP A 40 11.87 -3.28 -10.51
N ASP A 41 11.24 -2.18 -10.91
CA ASP A 41 11.18 -0.95 -10.12
C ASP A 41 9.86 -0.89 -9.33
N TYR A 42 9.94 -1.16 -8.02
CA TYR A 42 8.79 -1.08 -7.13
C TYR A 42 7.98 0.23 -7.20
N PRO A 43 8.54 1.44 -7.48
CA PRO A 43 7.73 2.66 -7.59
C PRO A 43 6.71 2.60 -8.72
N LEU A 44 7.05 1.96 -9.85
CA LEU A 44 6.15 1.85 -11.01
C LEU A 44 4.98 0.91 -10.68
N ILE A 45 5.27 -0.18 -9.99
CA ILE A 45 4.26 -1.17 -9.54
C ILE A 45 3.38 -0.55 -8.45
N ALA A 46 3.98 0.17 -7.50
CA ALA A 46 3.29 0.88 -6.43
C ALA A 46 2.29 1.90 -6.98
N ARG A 47 2.68 2.64 -8.02
CA ARG A 47 1.79 3.57 -8.72
C ARG A 47 0.56 2.87 -9.27
N VAL A 48 0.72 1.76 -9.98
CA VAL A 48 -0.41 1.01 -10.55
C VAL A 48 -1.39 0.54 -9.47
N LEU A 49 -0.87 -0.01 -8.36
CA LEU A 49 -1.70 -0.44 -7.23
C LEU A 49 -2.40 0.74 -6.54
N GLY A 50 -1.67 1.84 -6.29
CA GLY A 50 -2.22 3.03 -5.66
C GLY A 50 -3.32 3.68 -6.50
N GLU A 51 -3.16 3.74 -7.82
CA GLU A 51 -4.19 4.28 -8.71
C GLU A 51 -5.45 3.40 -8.70
N ALA A 52 -5.31 2.07 -8.58
CA ALA A 52 -6.46 1.18 -8.44
C ALA A 52 -7.25 1.43 -7.14
N VAL A 53 -6.55 1.73 -6.04
CA VAL A 53 -7.17 2.16 -4.77
C VAL A 53 -7.88 3.51 -4.95
N GLN A 54 -7.23 4.49 -5.59
CA GLN A 54 -7.83 5.82 -5.85
C GLN A 54 -9.10 5.74 -6.71
N ARG A 55 -9.10 4.86 -7.73
CA ARG A 55 -10.27 4.62 -8.60
C ARG A 55 -11.36 3.78 -7.95
N GLY A 56 -11.15 3.27 -6.74
CA GLY A 56 -12.11 2.42 -6.04
C GLY A 56 -12.29 1.04 -6.67
N GLU A 57 -11.34 0.60 -7.51
CA GLU A 57 -11.33 -0.76 -8.08
C GLU A 57 -11.12 -1.83 -7.00
N VAL A 58 -10.41 -1.45 -5.94
CA VAL A 58 -10.18 -2.24 -4.73
C VAL A 58 -10.42 -1.38 -3.50
N GLU A 59 -10.88 -2.01 -2.42
CA GLU A 59 -11.23 -1.33 -1.15
C GLU A 59 -9.99 -1.16 -0.25
N ARG A 60 -9.10 -2.14 -0.29
CA ARG A 60 -7.83 -2.22 0.45
C ARG A 60 -6.78 -2.87 -0.43
N ALA A 61 -5.51 -2.65 -0.10
CA ALA A 61 -4.43 -3.25 -0.85
C ALA A 61 -3.29 -3.75 0.04
N VAL A 62 -2.50 -4.69 -0.49
CA VAL A 62 -1.28 -5.21 0.10
C VAL A 62 -0.15 -5.13 -0.92
N PHE A 63 1.02 -4.62 -0.52
CA PHE A 63 2.24 -4.63 -1.33
C PHE A 63 3.32 -5.46 -0.64
N CYS A 64 3.89 -6.44 -1.34
CA CYS A 64 5.00 -7.25 -0.85
C CYS A 64 6.32 -6.81 -1.50
N CYS A 65 7.37 -6.65 -0.70
CA CYS A 65 8.72 -6.29 -1.14
C CYS A 65 9.74 -6.98 -0.23
N GLY A 66 11.04 -6.79 -0.46
CA GLY A 66 12.07 -7.28 0.46
C GLY A 66 11.88 -6.79 1.90
N SER A 67 11.69 -5.47 2.11
CA SER A 67 11.44 -4.88 3.45
C SER A 67 10.07 -4.24 3.62
N GLY A 68 9.34 -4.00 2.52
CA GLY A 68 8.08 -3.24 2.53
C GLY A 68 8.25 -1.71 2.59
N ILE A 69 9.42 -1.21 3.00
CA ILE A 69 9.66 0.23 3.23
C ILE A 69 9.62 1.04 1.93
N GLY A 70 10.32 0.61 0.89
CA GLY A 70 10.39 1.33 -0.39
C GLY A 70 9.00 1.59 -1.00
N PRO A 71 8.18 0.54 -1.20
CA PRO A 71 6.81 0.70 -1.67
C PRO A 71 5.96 1.61 -0.78
N ALA A 72 6.08 1.51 0.56
CA ALA A 72 5.33 2.38 1.46
C ALA A 72 5.68 3.86 1.24
N VAL A 73 6.97 4.17 1.08
CA VAL A 73 7.43 5.54 0.79
C VAL A 73 6.87 6.02 -0.54
N ALA A 74 6.91 5.19 -1.59
CA ALA A 74 6.40 5.54 -2.93
C ALA A 74 4.87 5.75 -2.93
N LEU A 75 4.12 4.83 -2.33
CA LEU A 75 2.67 4.88 -2.21
C LEU A 75 2.21 6.14 -1.47
N ASN A 76 2.86 6.51 -0.37
CA ASN A 76 2.53 7.72 0.39
C ASN A 76 2.85 9.04 -0.35
N LYS A 77 3.43 9.01 -1.56
CA LYS A 77 3.54 10.19 -2.43
C LYS A 77 2.29 10.41 -3.29
N MET A 78 1.36 9.47 -3.30
CA MET A 78 0.14 9.53 -4.09
C MET A 78 -1.01 10.08 -3.25
N SER A 79 -1.72 11.06 -3.79
CA SER A 79 -2.84 11.68 -3.06
C SER A 79 -3.93 10.65 -2.73
N GLY A 80 -4.46 10.67 -1.50
CA GLY A 80 -5.46 9.73 -1.01
C GLY A 80 -4.89 8.37 -0.58
N ILE A 81 -3.59 8.12 -0.74
CA ILE A 81 -2.96 6.86 -0.31
C ILE A 81 -2.29 7.02 1.04
N ARG A 82 -2.59 6.08 1.93
CA ARG A 82 -1.97 5.95 3.25
C ARG A 82 -1.45 4.53 3.36
N ALA A 83 -0.14 4.40 3.23
CA ALA A 83 0.57 3.14 3.28
C ALA A 83 1.37 2.98 4.56
N ALA A 84 1.38 1.77 5.14
CA ALA A 84 2.14 1.48 6.36
C ALA A 84 2.86 0.14 6.28
N VAL A 85 4.10 0.13 6.78
CA VAL A 85 4.84 -1.09 7.13
C VAL A 85 4.50 -1.45 8.56
N VAL A 86 4.10 -2.69 8.80
CA VAL A 86 3.81 -3.20 10.16
C VAL A 86 4.45 -4.57 10.35
N ASP A 87 4.78 -4.88 11.60
CA ASP A 87 5.45 -6.11 12.00
C ASP A 87 4.70 -6.89 13.10
N ASN A 88 3.56 -6.38 13.57
CA ASN A 88 2.73 -7.02 14.59
C ASN A 88 1.23 -6.69 14.40
N GLU A 89 0.34 -7.54 14.91
CA GLU A 89 -1.11 -7.45 14.70
C GLU A 89 -1.74 -6.23 15.38
N TRP A 90 -1.13 -5.74 16.46
CA TRP A 90 -1.61 -4.52 17.11
C TRP A 90 -1.43 -3.33 16.16
N SER A 91 -0.24 -3.13 15.62
CA SER A 91 0.05 -2.08 14.63
C SER A 91 -0.79 -2.25 13.37
N ALA A 92 -1.03 -3.48 12.89
CA ALA A 92 -1.88 -3.74 11.73
C ALA A 92 -3.34 -3.26 11.94
N ARG A 93 -3.91 -3.52 13.13
CA ARG A 93 -5.24 -3.01 13.49
C ARG A 93 -5.24 -1.50 13.68
N ASP A 94 -4.23 -0.99 14.39
CA ASP A 94 -4.11 0.43 14.74
C ASP A 94 -3.97 1.32 13.50
N ALA A 95 -3.20 0.84 12.52
CA ALA A 95 -3.04 1.48 11.22
C ALA A 95 -4.40 1.77 10.55
N VAL A 96 -5.39 0.89 10.68
CA VAL A 96 -6.74 1.15 10.14
C VAL A 96 -7.58 1.97 11.11
N ARG A 97 -7.63 1.58 12.39
CA ARG A 97 -8.44 2.25 13.42
C ARG A 97 -8.13 3.73 13.52
N HIS A 98 -6.85 4.08 13.59
CA HIS A 98 -6.41 5.43 13.87
C HIS A 98 -6.23 6.27 12.61
N VAL A 99 -5.61 5.72 11.57
CA VAL A 99 -5.19 6.49 10.40
C VAL A 99 -5.78 5.99 9.08
N ASP A 100 -6.67 5.00 9.13
CA ASP A 100 -7.36 4.44 7.96
C ASP A 100 -6.39 4.12 6.81
N VAL A 101 -5.32 3.38 7.12
CA VAL A 101 -4.38 2.87 6.11
C VAL A 101 -5.13 2.04 5.07
N ASN A 102 -4.97 2.40 3.81
CA ASN A 102 -5.62 1.73 2.68
C ASN A 102 -4.65 0.87 1.86
N VAL A 103 -3.35 0.91 2.15
CA VAL A 103 -2.36 -0.04 1.61
C VAL A 103 -1.44 -0.56 2.71
N LEU A 104 -1.46 -1.85 2.99
CA LEU A 104 -0.50 -2.49 3.89
C LEU A 104 0.74 -2.90 3.09
N THR A 105 1.94 -2.63 3.60
CA THR A 105 3.19 -3.05 2.95
C THR A 105 3.96 -4.01 3.82
N LEU A 106 4.42 -5.13 3.25
CA LEU A 106 5.04 -6.22 3.99
C LEU A 106 6.41 -6.60 3.39
N GLY A 107 7.34 -6.97 4.27
CA GLY A 107 8.70 -7.36 3.90
C GLY A 107 8.89 -8.88 3.90
N GLU A 108 9.05 -9.50 2.74
CA GLU A 108 9.32 -10.94 2.61
C GLU A 108 10.61 -11.38 3.30
N ARG A 109 11.62 -10.51 3.34
CA ARG A 109 12.90 -10.78 4.04
C ARG A 109 12.84 -10.50 5.54
N VAL A 110 11.70 -10.01 6.04
CA VAL A 110 11.53 -9.50 7.41
C VAL A 110 10.57 -10.36 8.21
N ILE A 111 9.44 -10.75 7.62
CA ILE A 111 8.38 -11.50 8.33
C ILE A 111 8.14 -12.88 7.74
N GLY A 112 7.82 -13.84 8.62
CA GLY A 112 7.41 -15.19 8.22
C GLY A 112 5.97 -15.24 7.69
N GLU A 113 5.63 -16.31 6.99
CA GLU A 113 4.33 -16.46 6.30
C GLU A 113 3.13 -16.42 7.24
N GLU A 114 3.17 -17.16 8.35
CA GLU A 114 2.04 -17.20 9.30
C GLU A 114 1.82 -15.85 9.98
N LEU A 115 2.90 -15.13 10.30
CA LEU A 115 2.79 -13.76 10.77
C LEU A 115 2.18 -12.86 9.68
N ALA A 116 2.65 -12.93 8.44
CA ALA A 116 2.09 -12.14 7.35
C ALA A 116 0.59 -12.37 7.14
N LYS A 117 0.11 -13.62 7.20
CA LYS A 117 -1.32 -13.94 7.18
C LYS A 117 -2.06 -13.28 8.33
N SER A 118 -1.55 -13.42 9.56
CA SER A 118 -2.11 -12.81 10.76
C SER A 118 -2.19 -11.27 10.66
N LEU A 119 -1.12 -10.63 10.14
CA LEU A 119 -1.08 -9.18 9.92
C LEU A 119 -2.13 -8.73 8.91
N VAL A 120 -2.24 -9.42 7.78
CA VAL A 120 -3.22 -9.08 6.74
C VAL A 120 -4.64 -9.30 7.24
N ASP A 121 -4.92 -10.39 7.97
CA ASP A 121 -6.23 -10.64 8.55
C ASP A 121 -6.60 -9.57 9.60
N ALA A 122 -5.66 -9.21 10.45
CA ALA A 122 -5.82 -8.16 11.46
C ALA A 122 -6.08 -6.78 10.83
N TYR A 123 -5.37 -6.48 9.74
CA TYR A 123 -5.56 -5.27 8.93
C TYR A 123 -6.94 -5.21 8.27
N LEU A 124 -7.34 -6.28 7.57
CA LEU A 124 -8.61 -6.33 6.84
C LEU A 124 -9.84 -6.40 7.77
N GLY A 125 -9.68 -6.99 8.95
CA GLY A 125 -10.73 -7.07 9.95
C GLY A 125 -10.95 -5.79 10.76
N ALA A 126 -10.07 -4.79 10.65
CA ALA A 126 -10.16 -3.55 11.38
C ALA A 126 -11.03 -2.50 10.67
N GLN A 127 -11.62 -1.59 11.46
CA GLN A 127 -12.47 -0.49 10.98
C GLN A 127 -11.98 0.84 11.57
N PRO A 128 -12.06 1.96 10.83
CA PRO A 128 -11.69 3.27 11.35
C PRO A 128 -12.50 3.68 12.58
N GLU A 129 -11.84 4.24 13.58
CA GLU A 129 -12.46 4.75 14.80
C GLU A 129 -12.73 6.26 14.70
N GLY A 130 -13.78 6.73 15.35
CA GLY A 130 -14.16 8.15 15.32
C GLY A 130 -13.36 9.07 16.27
N GLY A 131 -13.92 10.25 16.53
CA GLY A 131 -13.44 11.17 17.56
C GLY A 131 -12.07 11.78 17.25
N ARG A 132 -11.08 11.58 18.14
CA ARG A 132 -9.73 12.15 17.95
C ARG A 132 -9.05 11.64 16.67
N HIS A 133 -9.40 10.44 16.22
CA HIS A 133 -8.81 9.78 15.05
C HIS A 133 -9.33 10.40 13.75
N ASP A 134 -10.65 10.66 13.64
CA ASP A 134 -11.22 11.44 12.53
C ASP A 134 -10.58 12.81 12.39
N ARG A 135 -10.42 13.53 13.50
CA ARG A 135 -9.77 14.85 13.50
C ARG A 135 -8.35 14.77 12.93
N ARG A 136 -7.57 13.76 13.34
CA ARG A 136 -6.20 13.56 12.86
C ARG A 136 -6.16 13.11 11.39
N ARG A 137 -7.11 12.30 10.92
CA ARG A 137 -7.23 11.96 9.49
C ARG A 137 -7.55 13.17 8.62
N LYS A 138 -8.38 14.11 9.12
CA LYS A 138 -8.61 15.39 8.45
C LYS A 138 -7.33 16.22 8.35
N GLN A 139 -6.55 16.30 9.44
CA GLN A 139 -5.24 16.97 9.44
C GLN A 139 -4.26 16.34 8.44
N ILE A 140 -4.19 15.01 8.36
CA ILE A 140 -3.37 14.30 7.36
C ILE A 140 -3.82 14.67 5.94
N SER A 141 -5.12 14.72 5.69
CA SER A 141 -5.68 15.12 4.38
C SER A 141 -5.38 16.59 4.04
N GLU A 142 -5.24 17.45 5.04
CA GLU A 142 -4.83 18.86 4.85
C GLU A 142 -3.36 18.97 4.44
N LEU A 143 -2.46 18.19 5.07
CA LEU A 143 -1.05 18.12 4.69
C LEU A 143 -0.87 17.74 3.21
N GLU A 144 -1.67 16.79 2.74
CA GLU A 144 -1.66 16.31 1.36
C GLU A 144 -2.18 17.34 0.34
N ARG A 145 -3.19 18.13 0.71
CA ARG A 145 -3.68 19.21 -0.16
C ARG A 145 -2.67 20.34 -0.30
N ALA A 146 -1.96 20.68 0.77
CA ALA A 146 -0.97 21.76 0.77
C ALA A 146 0.21 21.49 -0.19
N THR A 147 0.60 20.22 -0.33
CA THR A 147 1.66 19.81 -1.28
C THR A 147 1.16 19.70 -2.72
N SER A 148 -0.12 19.44 -2.93
CA SER A 148 -0.71 19.33 -4.27
C SER A 148 -0.98 20.70 -4.92
N SER A 149 -1.34 21.72 -4.12
CA SER A 149 -1.61 23.08 -4.61
C SER A 149 -0.35 23.88 -4.96
N SER A 150 0.83 23.41 -4.57
CA SER A 150 2.12 24.08 -4.81
C SER A 150 2.82 23.64 -6.11
N GLY A 151 2.24 22.70 -6.87
CA GLY A 151 2.85 22.11 -8.09
C GLY A 151 2.36 22.66 -9.44
N ALA A 152 1.42 23.60 -9.48
CA ALA A 152 0.96 24.23 -10.72
C ALA A 152 1.93 25.34 -11.20
N GLY A 153 3.20 25.03 -11.44
CA GLY A 153 4.16 26.00 -11.93
C GLY A 153 5.61 25.53 -12.02
N ALA A 154 5.97 24.81 -13.09
CA ALA A 154 7.19 25.03 -13.89
C ALA A 154 7.24 24.01 -15.05
N PRO A 155 7.40 24.44 -16.31
CA PRO A 155 7.67 23.51 -17.40
C PRO A 155 9.07 22.92 -17.22
N VAL A 156 9.15 21.59 -17.19
CA VAL A 156 10.42 20.87 -17.23
C VAL A 156 11.11 21.21 -18.55
N GLN A 157 12.16 22.03 -18.50
CA GLN A 157 13.04 22.25 -19.64
C GLN A 157 13.70 20.91 -19.99
N ARG A 158 13.35 20.38 -21.16
CA ARG A 158 14.03 19.23 -21.75
C ARG A 158 15.48 19.64 -22.03
N ALA A 159 16.42 19.06 -21.30
CA ALA A 159 17.83 19.15 -21.64
C ALA A 159 18.03 18.50 -23.02
N GLN A 160 18.40 19.33 -24.00
CA GLN A 160 18.91 18.89 -25.29
C GLN A 160 20.22 18.14 -25.03
N ARG A 161 20.29 16.88 -25.44
CA ARG A 161 21.55 16.14 -25.51
C ARG A 161 22.25 16.53 -26.81
N ALA A 162 23.46 17.07 -26.68
CA ALA A 162 24.46 17.12 -27.74
C ALA A 162 25.19 15.77 -27.80
#